data_AF-A0A3M1CBN5-F1
#
_entry.id   AF-A0A3M1CBN5-F1
#
_cell.length_a   1.000
_cell.length_b   1.000
_cell.length_c   1.000
_cell.angle_alpha   90.00
_cell.angle_beta   90.00
_cell.angle_gamma   90.00
#
_symmetry.space_group_name_H-M   'P 1'
#
loop_
_entity.id
_entity.type
_entity.pdbx_description
1 polymer ?
#
loop_
_entity_poly.entity_id
_entity_poly.type
_entity_poly.pdbx_seq_one_letter_code
_entity_poly.pdbx_strand_id
1 'polypeptide(L)'
;MGLVVHAYSTFEWSRKMMDPQFLSWLNGSSAAPVLSGGGETGGAKILPFPSAGVKADREESKVKTINELERIAIENAIYEYKGNLTEAAKALGIGRATLYRKVKLYNIDPADARNKRREKKVA
;
A
#
# COMPACT_ATOMS: atom_id res chain seq x y z
N MET A 1 -12.23 -7.63 -34.02
CA MET A 1 -11.94 -7.64 -32.58
C MET A 1 -11.07 -8.85 -32.28
N GLY A 2 -9.75 -8.74 -32.42
CA GLY A 2 -8.82 -9.84 -32.13
C GLY A 2 -7.74 -9.35 -31.17
N LEU A 3 -7.52 -10.08 -30.07
CA LEU A 3 -6.42 -9.83 -29.15
C LEU A 3 -5.17 -10.55 -29.70
N VAL A 4 -4.10 -9.81 -29.97
CA VAL A 4 -2.82 -10.39 -30.36
C VAL A 4 -1.93 -10.44 -29.12
N VAL A 5 -1.54 -11.64 -28.71
CA VAL A 5 -0.64 -11.88 -27.58
C VAL A 5 0.74 -12.22 -28.14
N HIS A 6 1.75 -11.44 -27.75
CA HIS A 6 3.14 -11.74 -28.06
C HIS A 6 3.84 -12.31 -26.82
N ALA A 7 4.39 -13.52 -26.95
CA ALA A 7 5.27 -14.11 -25.94
C ALA A 7 6.72 -13.78 -26.32
N TYR A 8 7.51 -13.38 -25.33
CA TYR A 8 8.94 -13.12 -25.50
C TYR A 8 9.72 -13.96 -24.49
N SER A 9 10.87 -14.48 -24.90
CA SER A 9 11.84 -15.01 -23.94
C SER A 9 12.43 -13.87 -23.09
N THR A 10 13.04 -14.22 -21.95
CA THR A 10 13.69 -13.24 -21.06
C THR A 10 14.80 -12.44 -21.76
N PHE A 11 15.55 -13.10 -22.65
CA PHE A 11 16.62 -12.48 -23.42
C PHE A 11 16.08 -11.53 -24.51
N GLU A 12 15.07 -11.95 -25.26
CA GLU A 12 14.44 -11.10 -26.28
C GLU A 12 13.77 -9.89 -25.66
N TRP A 13 13.12 -10.05 -24.50
CA TRP A 13 12.53 -8.94 -23.76
C TRP A 13 13.59 -7.92 -23.33
N SER A 14 14.70 -8.38 -22.77
CA SER A 14 15.82 -7.51 -22.38
C SER A 14 16.41 -6.75 -23.57
N ARG A 15 16.59 -7.44 -24.71
CA ARG A 15 17.09 -6.83 -25.94
C ARG A 15 16.11 -5.80 -26.51
N LYS A 16 14.81 -6.09 -26.49
CA LYS A 16 13.76 -5.17 -26.96
C LYS A 16 13.59 -3.96 -26.06
N MET A 17 13.78 -4.10 -24.75
CA MET A 17 13.81 -2.97 -23.80
C MET A 17 14.93 -1.95 -24.10
N MET A 18 15.94 -2.31 -24.89
CA MET A 18 16.98 -1.39 -25.36
C MET A 18 16.60 -0.68 -26.68
N ASP A 19 15.50 -1.08 -27.33
CA ASP A 19 15.01 -0.47 -28.57
C ASP A 19 14.05 0.70 -28.24
N PRO A 20 14.39 1.94 -28.62
CA PRO A 20 13.55 3.11 -28.39
C PRO A 20 12.15 3.01 -29.01
N GLN A 21 12.00 2.27 -30.11
CA GLN A 21 10.70 2.09 -30.78
C GLN A 21 9.79 1.14 -30.01
N PHE A 22 10.37 0.07 -29.46
CA PHE A 22 9.66 -0.86 -28.59
C PHE A 22 9.23 -0.19 -27.28
N LEU A 23 10.10 0.64 -26.69
CA LEU A 23 9.76 1.42 -25.50
C LEU A 23 8.64 2.45 -25.77
N SER A 24 8.64 3.08 -26.94
CA SER A 24 7.55 3.99 -27.35
C SER A 24 6.20 3.25 -27.52
N TRP A 25 6.25 2.03 -28.08
CA TRP A 25 5.10 1.14 -28.20
C TRP A 25 4.55 0.67 -26.83
N LEU A 26 5.44 0.40 -25.86
CA LEU A 26 5.06 0.04 -24.49
C LEU A 26 4.48 1.24 -23.71
N ASN A 27 5.09 2.42 -23.83
CA ASN A 27 4.70 3.62 -23.05
C ASN A 27 3.45 4.33 -23.59
N GLY A 28 2.86 3.82 -24.68
CA GLY A 28 1.57 4.30 -25.16
C GLY A 28 1.57 5.79 -25.50
N SER A 29 2.59 6.29 -26.20
CA SER A 29 2.58 7.66 -26.76
C SER A 29 1.60 7.78 -27.93
N SER A 30 0.32 7.53 -27.67
CA SER A 30 -0.79 8.20 -28.33
C SER A 30 -1.79 8.58 -27.25
N ALA A 31 -2.24 9.83 -27.33
CA ALA A 31 -3.00 10.55 -26.31
C ALA A 31 -4.15 9.72 -25.69
N ALA A 32 -4.47 10.07 -24.44
CA ALA A 32 -5.59 9.56 -23.65
C ALA A 32 -6.85 9.21 -24.48
N PRO A 33 -7.61 8.17 -24.10
CA PRO A 33 -8.76 7.75 -24.89
C PRO A 33 -9.85 8.82 -24.84
N VAL A 34 -9.96 9.60 -25.92
CA VAL A 34 -11.21 10.27 -26.30
C VAL A 34 -12.07 9.23 -27.01
N LEU A 35 -13.32 9.08 -26.57
CA LEU A 35 -14.34 8.31 -27.27
C LEU A 35 -14.71 9.05 -28.55
N SER A 36 -13.92 8.88 -29.61
CA SER A 36 -14.29 9.26 -30.97
C SER A 36 -13.73 8.22 -31.94
N GLY A 37 -14.57 7.79 -32.86
CA GLY A 37 -14.31 6.65 -33.73
C GLY A 37 -13.10 6.82 -34.65
N GLY A 38 -12.54 5.68 -35.04
CA GLY A 38 -11.59 5.54 -36.14
C GLY A 38 -10.13 5.74 -35.73
N GLY A 39 -9.38 4.65 -35.64
CA GLY A 39 -7.93 4.71 -35.45
C GLY A 39 -7.35 3.38 -34.99
N GLU A 40 -6.89 2.57 -35.94
CA GLU A 40 -6.13 1.36 -35.70
C GLU A 40 -4.72 1.72 -35.18
N THR A 41 -4.47 1.57 -33.89
CA THR A 41 -3.09 1.50 -33.37
C THR A 41 -3.00 0.40 -32.34
N GLY A 42 -2.38 -0.72 -32.74
CA GLY A 42 -2.07 -1.87 -31.91
C GLY A 42 -0.97 -1.61 -30.90
N GLY A 43 -1.18 -0.65 -29.99
CA GLY A 43 -0.33 -0.40 -28.82
C GLY A 43 -0.87 -1.15 -27.61
N ALA A 44 -0.02 -1.88 -26.89
CA ALA A 44 -0.43 -2.51 -25.63
C ALA A 44 -0.83 -1.41 -24.63
N LYS A 45 -2.08 -1.42 -24.16
CA LYS A 45 -2.50 -0.58 -23.03
C LYS A 45 -1.86 -1.12 -21.75
N ILE A 46 -0.64 -0.68 -21.45
CA ILE A 46 -0.06 -0.88 -20.13
C ILE A 46 -0.79 0.08 -19.18
N LEU A 47 -1.52 -0.46 -18.22
CA LEU A 47 -1.98 0.33 -17.10
C LEU A 47 -0.74 0.68 -16.27
N PRO A 48 -0.34 1.96 -16.15
CA PRO A 48 0.72 2.31 -15.23
C PRO A 48 0.30 1.84 -13.84
N PHE A 49 1.19 1.14 -13.13
CA PHE A 49 0.96 0.85 -11.73
C PHE A 49 0.66 2.18 -11.03
N PRO A 50 -0.34 2.24 -10.16
CA PRO A 50 -0.63 3.45 -9.39
C PRO A 50 0.57 3.74 -8.48
N SER A 51 1.59 4.42 -8.99
CA SER A 51 2.57 5.16 -8.19
C SER A 51 2.00 6.51 -7.75
N ALA A 52 0.72 6.77 -8.07
CA ALA A 52 -0.02 7.96 -7.75
C ALA A 52 -0.04 8.20 -6.24
N GLY A 53 0.86 9.07 -5.78
CA GLY A 53 0.49 10.08 -4.80
C GLY A 53 0.33 9.62 -3.37
N VAL A 54 1.04 8.58 -2.91
CA VAL A 54 1.43 8.58 -1.50
C VAL A 54 2.43 9.72 -1.37
N LYS A 55 1.93 10.91 -1.02
CA LYS A 55 2.72 11.90 -0.30
C LYS A 55 3.13 11.20 0.99
N ALA A 56 4.15 10.35 0.88
CA ALA A 56 4.89 9.93 2.03
C ALA A 56 5.51 11.24 2.49
N ASP A 57 4.88 11.83 3.49
CA ASP A 57 5.52 12.77 4.40
C ASP A 57 6.80 12.04 4.79
N ARG A 58 7.89 12.28 4.05
CA ARG A 58 9.20 11.70 4.34
C ARG A 58 9.71 12.44 5.56
N GLU A 59 9.05 12.22 6.69
CA GLU A 59 9.77 12.09 7.93
C GLU A 59 10.84 11.04 7.64
N GLU A 60 12.09 11.48 7.74
CA GLU A 60 13.30 10.70 7.54
C GLU A 60 13.05 9.25 7.99
N SER A 61 12.81 8.37 7.01
CA SER A 61 12.27 7.04 7.27
C SER A 61 13.40 6.17 7.80
N LYS A 62 13.78 6.42 9.05
CA LYS A 62 14.71 5.59 9.79
C LYS A 62 14.12 4.19 9.79
N VAL A 63 14.96 3.21 9.49
CA VAL A 63 14.56 1.81 9.52
C VAL A 63 14.10 1.49 10.94
N LYS A 64 12.79 1.34 11.11
CA LYS A 64 12.18 0.95 12.38
C LYS A 64 12.38 -0.54 12.59
N THR A 65 12.63 -0.91 13.83
CA THR A 65 12.70 -2.34 14.18
C THR A 65 11.31 -2.96 14.11
N ILE A 66 11.26 -4.28 13.93
CA ILE A 66 9.97 -5.00 13.93
C ILE A 66 9.20 -4.79 15.24
N ASN A 67 9.90 -4.72 16.37
CA ASN A 67 9.31 -4.49 17.68
C ASN A 67 8.64 -3.11 17.78
N GLU A 68 9.25 -2.10 17.15
CA GLU A 68 8.70 -0.74 17.14
C GLU A 68 7.47 -0.63 16.25
N LEU A 69 7.51 -1.23 15.06
CA LEU A 69 6.35 -1.31 14.16
C LEU A 69 5.19 -2.05 14.83
N GLU A 70 5.49 -3.14 15.52
CA GLU A 70 4.50 -3.90 16.27
C GLU A 70 3.91 -3.11 17.43
N ARG A 71 4.74 -2.40 18.20
CA ARG A 71 4.26 -1.51 19.27
C ARG A 71 3.29 -0.47 18.71
N ILE A 72 3.65 0.20 17.62
CA ILE A 72 2.79 1.21 16.97
C ILE A 72 1.47 0.58 16.50
N ALA A 73 1.52 -0.61 15.90
CA ALA A 73 0.31 -1.31 15.45
C ALA A 73 -0.62 -1.65 16.63
N ILE A 74 -0.06 -2.13 17.74
CA ILE A 74 -0.84 -2.46 18.95
C ILE A 74 -1.46 -1.21 19.57
N GLU A 75 -0.70 -0.13 19.72
CA GLU A 75 -1.21 1.14 20.25
C GLU A 75 -2.35 1.70 19.39
N ASN A 76 -2.19 1.67 18.07
CA ASN A 76 -3.21 2.13 17.13
C ASN A 76 -4.48 1.29 17.22
N ALA A 77 -4.36 -0.04 17.26
CA ALA A 77 -5.52 -0.92 17.41
C ALA A 77 -6.23 -0.69 18.75
N ILE A 78 -5.50 -0.60 19.85
CA ILE A 78 -6.11 -0.34 21.18
C ILE A 78 -6.84 1.01 21.18
N TYR A 79 -6.26 2.03 20.54
CA TYR A 79 -6.89 3.34 20.40
C TYR A 79 -8.18 3.29 19.57
N GLU A 80 -8.13 2.64 18.41
CA GLU A 80 -9.27 2.51 17.50
C GLU A 80 -10.45 1.76 18.15
N TYR A 81 -10.15 0.70 18.91
CA TYR A 81 -11.14 -0.09 19.64
C TYR A 81 -11.40 0.40 21.08
N LYS A 82 -11.01 1.63 21.43
CA LYS A 82 -11.33 2.30 22.71
C LYS A 82 -10.89 1.51 23.95
N GLY A 83 -9.76 0.81 23.87
CA GLY A 83 -9.27 -0.04 24.96
C GLY A 83 -9.97 -1.40 25.04
N ASN A 84 -10.79 -1.80 24.06
CA ASN A 84 -11.32 -3.15 23.99
C ASN A 84 -10.28 -4.11 23.38
N LEU A 85 -9.49 -4.75 24.24
CA LEU A 85 -8.45 -5.70 23.83
C LEU A 85 -8.98 -6.91 23.06
N THR A 86 -10.26 -7.29 23.22
CA THR A 86 -10.85 -8.39 22.43
C THR A 86 -10.89 -8.05 20.96
N GLU A 87 -11.42 -6.87 20.65
CA GLU A 87 -11.66 -6.43 19.29
C GLU A 87 -10.35 -5.98 18.65
N ALA A 88 -9.47 -5.32 19.42
CA ALA A 88 -8.11 -5.02 18.98
C ALA A 88 -7.32 -6.28 18.58
N ALA A 89 -7.41 -7.37 19.37
CA ALA A 89 -6.74 -8.63 19.04
C ALA A 89 -7.28 -9.24 17.72
N LYS A 90 -8.61 -9.24 17.54
CA LYS A 90 -9.26 -9.73 16.32
C LYS A 90 -8.84 -8.90 15.10
N ALA A 91 -8.81 -7.58 15.22
CA ALA A 91 -8.43 -6.68 14.15
C ALA A 91 -6.96 -6.83 13.74
N LEU A 92 -6.07 -7.07 14.70
CA LEU A 92 -4.67 -7.37 14.45
C LEU A 92 -4.43 -8.80 13.95
N GLY A 93 -5.46 -9.67 13.96
CA GLY A 93 -5.33 -11.07 13.55
C GLY A 93 -4.51 -11.93 14.52
N ILE A 94 -4.35 -11.52 15.79
CA ILE A 94 -3.59 -12.26 16.79
C ILE A 94 -4.47 -12.80 17.91
N GLY A 95 -4.01 -13.88 18.56
CA GLY A 95 -4.68 -14.41 19.74
C GLY A 95 -4.67 -13.42 20.90
N ARG A 96 -5.74 -13.41 21.69
CA ARG A 96 -5.90 -12.53 22.87
C ARG A 96 -4.76 -12.67 23.88
N ALA A 97 -4.31 -13.91 24.12
CA ALA A 97 -3.17 -14.20 25.01
C ALA A 97 -1.84 -13.64 24.48
N THR A 98 -1.69 -13.52 23.16
CA THR A 98 -0.52 -12.90 22.53
C THR A 98 -0.58 -11.38 22.67
N LEU A 99 -1.74 -10.78 22.43
CA LEU A 99 -1.94 -9.34 22.65
C LEU A 99 -1.62 -8.96 24.11
N TYR A 100 -2.15 -9.68 25.10
CA TYR A 100 -1.86 -9.39 26.51
C TYR A 100 -0.36 -9.45 26.84
N ARG A 101 0.36 -10.44 26.30
CA ARG A 101 1.82 -10.56 26.51
C ARG A 101 2.55 -9.36 25.92
N LYS A 102 2.20 -8.94 24.70
CA LYS A 102 2.83 -7.82 24.02
C LYS A 102 2.51 -6.47 24.67
N VAL A 103 1.26 -6.26 25.09
CA VAL A 103 0.85 -5.07 25.85
C VAL A 103 1.67 -4.92 27.12
N LYS A 104 1.89 -6.02 27.86
CA LYS A 104 2.74 -6.02 29.05
C LYS A 104 4.21 -5.80 28.72
N LEU A 105 4.72 -6.41 27.65
CA LEU A 105 6.11 -6.25 27.20
C LEU A 105 6.44 -4.79 26.84
N TYR A 106 5.51 -4.12 26.15
CA TYR A 106 5.68 -2.73 25.70
C TYR A 106 5.18 -1.69 26.71
N ASN A 107 4.74 -2.10 27.90
CA ASN A 107 4.17 -1.24 28.94
C ASN A 107 3.08 -0.29 28.41
N ILE A 108 2.19 -0.79 27.55
CA ILE A 108 1.10 -0.01 26.99
C ILE A 108 -0.07 -0.01 27.97
N ASP A 109 -0.55 1.16 28.40
CA ASP A 109 -1.77 1.26 29.21
C ASP A 109 -3.01 1.40 28.31
N PRO A 110 -3.95 0.43 28.33
CA PRO A 110 -5.21 0.53 27.59
C PRO A 110 -6.12 1.67 28.07
N ALA A 111 -5.92 2.20 29.27
CA ALA A 111 -6.71 3.30 29.80
C ALA A 111 -6.40 4.62 29.08
N ASP A 112 -5.16 4.85 28.67
CA ASP A 112 -4.72 6.07 27.96
C ASP A 112 -5.44 6.27 26.63
N ALA A 113 -5.72 5.17 25.94
CA ALA A 113 -6.49 5.16 24.70
C ALA A 113 -7.90 5.77 24.87
N ARG A 114 -8.51 5.64 26.04
CA ARG A 114 -9.85 6.18 26.33
C ARG A 114 -9.82 7.70 26.56
N ASN A 115 -8.72 8.23 27.09
CA ASN A 115 -8.59 9.65 27.44
C ASN A 115 -8.25 10.52 26.22
N LYS A 116 -7.37 10.04 25.33
CA LYS A 116 -6.85 10.83 24.19
C LYS A 116 -7.90 11.25 23.14
N ARG A 117 -9.04 10.55 23.09
CA ARG A 117 -10.19 10.94 22.23
C ARG A 117 -11.05 12.05 22.86
N ARG A 118 -11.07 12.17 24.19
CA ARG A 118 -11.80 13.26 24.87
C ARG A 118 -11.18 14.61 24.53
N GLU A 119 -9.86 14.67 24.44
CA GLU A 119 -9.12 15.87 24.08
C GLU A 119 -9.33 16.27 22.61
N LYS A 120 -9.28 15.31 21.68
CA LYS A 120 -9.53 15.56 20.24
C LYS A 120 -10.98 15.94 19.88
N LYS A 121 -11.94 15.81 20.80
CA LYS A 121 -13.34 16.16 20.57
C LYS A 121 -13.72 17.54 21.13
N VAL A 122 -12.82 18.14 21.91
CA VAL A 122 -12.99 19.44 22.58
C VAL A 122 -12.20 20.55 21.87
N ALA A 123 -11.18 20.18 21.10
CA ALA A 123 -10.53 21.04 20.10
C ALA A 123 -11.27 20.99 18.75
#